data_AF-A0A7Z7QPF7-F1
#
_entry.id   AF-A0A7Z7QPF7-F1
#
_cell.length_a   1.000
_cell.length_b   1.000
_cell.length_c   1.000
_cell.angle_alpha   90.00
_cell.angle_beta   90.00
_cell.angle_gamma   90.00
#
_symmetry.space_group_name_H-M   'P 1'
#
loop_
_entity.id
_entity.type
_entity.pdbx_description
1 polymer ?
#
loop_
_entity_poly.entity_id
_entity_poly.type
_entity_poly.pdbx_seq_one_letter_code
_entity_poly.pdbx_strand_id
1 'polypeptide(L)'
;MSKSKKYFYLSVLLMLISFYFNTQNPMLEKHFTSIVKLIFVCSIVNFVILVASIVFADKSIKHLPEQRSWIHKASRIQPWILLVVICIHIVSSLFTFGII
;
A
#
# COMPACT_ATOMS: atom_id res chain seq x y z
N MET A 1 3.76 -0.02 -23.41
CA MET A 1 2.80 -0.42 -22.35
C MET A 1 1.81 0.71 -22.11
N SER A 2 0.49 0.44 -22.06
CA SER A 2 -0.53 1.49 -21.89
C SER A 2 -0.35 2.24 -20.57
N LYS A 3 -0.76 3.52 -20.53
CA LYS A 3 -0.63 4.38 -19.34
C LYS A 3 -1.30 3.75 -18.11
N SER A 4 -2.50 3.17 -18.26
CA SER A 4 -3.19 2.43 -17.19
C SER A 4 -2.38 1.28 -16.62
N LYS A 5 -1.75 0.44 -17.46
CA LYS A 5 -0.90 -0.66 -16.98
C LYS A 5 0.26 -0.13 -16.13
N LYS A 6 0.92 0.96 -16.55
CA LYS A 6 2.02 1.57 -15.78
C LYS A 6 1.56 2.00 -14.38
N TYR A 7 0.44 2.71 -14.29
CA TYR A 7 -0.11 3.16 -13.01
C TYR A 7 -0.55 2.00 -12.12
N PHE A 8 -1.12 0.94 -12.72
CA PHE A 8 -1.47 -0.29 -12.01
C PHE A 8 -0.25 -0.92 -11.34
N TYR A 9 0.82 -1.20 -12.11
CA TYR A 9 2.04 -1.80 -11.55
C TYR A 9 2.70 -0.91 -10.49
N LEU A 10 2.68 0.41 -10.67
CA LEU A 10 3.26 1.34 -9.71
C LEU A 10 2.51 1.33 -8.38
N SER A 11 1.17 1.31 -8.40
CA SER A 11 0.38 1.18 -7.17
C SER A 11 0.58 -0.19 -6.50
N VAL A 12 0.62 -1.28 -7.26
CA VAL A 12 0.92 -2.61 -6.69
C VAL A 12 2.31 -2.64 -6.05
N LEU A 13 3.32 -2.06 -6.72
CA LEU A 13 4.66 -1.93 -6.17
C LEU A 13 4.67 -1.13 -4.86
N LEU A 14 4.01 0.02 -4.83
CA LEU A 14 3.88 0.83 -3.61
C LEU A 14 3.17 0.08 -2.49
N MET A 15 2.15 -0.70 -2.82
CA MET A 15 1.44 -1.54 -1.85
C MET A 15 2.33 -2.65 -1.27
N LEU A 16 3.20 -3.27 -2.09
CA LEU A 16 4.18 -4.23 -1.60
C LEU A 16 5.24 -3.58 -0.70
N ILE A 17 5.70 -2.38 -1.06
CA ILE A 17 6.62 -1.60 -0.23
C ILE A 17 5.94 -1.20 1.09
N SER A 18 4.66 -0.82 1.05
CA SER A 18 3.84 -0.51 2.22
C SER A 18 3.77 -1.69 3.20
N PHE A 19 3.59 -2.92 2.70
CA PHE A 19 3.66 -4.13 3.53
C PHE A 19 5.01 -4.34 4.19
N TYR A 20 6.11 -3.98 3.52
CA TYR A 20 7.43 -4.03 4.14
C TYR A 20 7.52 -3.08 5.34
N PHE A 21 6.96 -1.88 5.25
CA PHE A 21 6.87 -0.88 6.33
C PHE A 21 5.81 -1.16 7.40
N ASN A 22 5.41 -2.42 7.57
CA ASN A 22 4.54 -2.82 8.67
C ASN A 22 5.34 -2.89 9.99
N THR A 23 4.76 -2.37 11.08
CA THR A 23 5.38 -2.33 12.41
C THR A 23 5.68 -3.72 12.98
N GLN A 24 4.94 -4.75 12.56
CA GLN A 24 5.16 -6.15 12.95
C GLN A 24 6.24 -6.86 12.11
N ASN A 25 6.92 -6.17 11.20
CA ASN A 25 7.95 -6.80 10.38
C ASN A 25 9.29 -6.89 11.16
N PRO A 26 9.78 -8.10 11.49
CA PRO A 26 10.99 -8.28 12.29
C PRO A 26 12.27 -7.80 11.60
N MET A 27 12.25 -7.53 10.29
CA MET A 27 13.41 -6.97 9.59
C MET A 27 13.59 -5.47 9.83
N LEU A 28 12.52 -4.73 10.13
CA LEU A 28 12.62 -3.30 10.45
C LEU A 28 13.21 -3.05 11.83
N GLU A 29 12.95 -3.94 12.79
CA GLU A 29 13.54 -3.89 14.13
C GLU A 29 15.06 -3.99 14.11
N LYS A 30 15.64 -4.67 13.11
CA LYS A 30 17.10 -4.75 12.94
C LYS A 30 17.72 -3.44 12.45
N HIS A 31 16.95 -2.59 11.78
CA HIS A 31 17.42 -1.31 11.25
C HIS A 31 17.18 -0.13 12.20
N PHE A 32 16.15 -0.19 13.05
CA PHE A 32 15.82 0.86 14.00
C PHE A 32 15.98 0.36 15.44
N THR A 33 16.99 0.87 16.15
CA THR A 33 17.27 0.54 17.56
C THR A 33 16.23 1.06 18.56
N SER A 34 15.31 1.93 18.14
CA SER A 34 14.27 2.50 18.99
C SER A 34 12.89 2.21 18.44
N ILE A 35 12.06 1.55 19.27
CA ILE A 35 10.67 1.21 18.96
C ILE A 35 9.85 2.46 18.59
N VAL A 36 10.03 3.57 19.32
CA VAL A 36 9.30 4.83 19.07
C VAL A 36 9.64 5.40 17.68
N LYS A 37 10.91 5.37 17.28
CA LYS A 37 11.34 5.83 15.95
C LYS A 37 10.80 4.92 14.85
N LEU A 38 10.81 3.60 15.09
CA LEU A 38 10.26 2.62 14.15
C LEU A 38 8.77 2.86 13.91
N ILE A 39 7.97 3.02 14.97
CA ILE A 39 6.53 3.29 14.87
C ILE A 39 6.26 4.59 14.13
N PHE A 40 7.01 5.66 14.43
CA PHE A 40 6.82 6.96 13.78
C PHE A 40 7.14 6.91 12.29
N VAL A 41 8.27 6.28 11.92
CA VAL A 41 8.66 6.10 10.52
C VAL A 41 7.66 5.22 9.79
N CYS A 42 7.27 4.08 10.37
CA CYS A 42 6.27 3.19 9.77
C CYS A 42 4.94 3.91 9.59
N SER A 43 4.45 4.66 10.58
CA SER A 43 3.17 5.37 10.46
C SER A 43 3.17 6.44 9.36
N ILE A 44 4.19 7.30 9.32
CA ILE A 44 4.23 8.42 8.37
C ILE A 44 4.59 7.95 6.96
N VAL A 45 5.65 7.14 6.82
CA VAL A 45 6.10 6.65 5.52
C VAL A 45 5.03 5.77 4.89
N ASN A 46 4.43 4.87 5.68
CA ASN A 46 3.37 4.00 5.17
C ASN A 46 2.12 4.78 4.77
N PHE A 47 1.74 5.82 5.53
CA PHE A 47 0.65 6.72 5.15
C PHE A 47 0.89 7.38 3.79
N VAL A 48 2.08 7.96 3.57
CA VAL A 48 2.43 8.59 2.29
C VAL A 48 2.40 7.58 1.13
N ILE A 49 2.96 6.38 1.34
CA ILE A 49 2.99 5.32 0.34
C ILE A 49 1.57 4.86 -0.01
N LEU A 50 0.69 4.68 0.98
CA LEU A 50 -0.70 4.27 0.78
C LEU A 50 -1.48 5.35 0.03
N VAL A 51 -1.33 6.62 0.39
CA VAL A 51 -1.96 7.74 -0.33
C VAL A 51 -1.50 7.78 -1.79
N ALA A 52 -0.19 7.66 -2.04
CA ALA A 52 0.34 7.58 -3.39
C ALA A 52 -0.24 6.38 -4.16
N SER A 53 -0.34 5.21 -3.50
CA SER A 53 -0.90 4.00 -4.10
C SER A 53 -2.37 4.17 -4.48
N ILE A 54 -3.18 4.83 -3.64
CA ILE A 54 -4.58 5.17 -3.95
C ILE A 54 -4.66 6.08 -5.17
N VAL A 55 -3.84 7.14 -5.23
CA VAL A 55 -3.81 8.07 -6.37
C VAL A 55 -3.44 7.34 -7.66
N PHE A 56 -2.47 6.44 -7.61
CA PHE A 56 -2.07 5.65 -8.79
C PHE A 56 -3.11 4.59 -9.17
N ALA A 57 -3.80 3.98 -8.21
CA ALA A 57 -4.91 3.07 -8.48
C ALA A 57 -6.05 3.81 -9.19
N ASP A 58 -6.44 5.00 -8.72
CA ASP A 58 -7.45 5.85 -9.35
C ASP A 58 -7.03 6.29 -10.77
N LYS A 59 -5.77 6.74 -10.93
CA LYS A 59 -5.22 7.04 -12.26
C LYS A 59 -5.20 5.80 -13.18
N SER A 60 -4.98 4.61 -12.63
CA SER A 60 -5.01 3.37 -13.41
C SER A 60 -6.39 3.11 -13.98
N ILE A 61 -7.46 3.44 -13.24
CA ILE A 61 -8.87 3.31 -13.62
C ILE A 61 -9.26 4.36 -14.68
N LYS A 62 -8.80 5.60 -14.50
CA LYS A 62 -9.13 6.70 -15.43
C LYS A 62 -8.48 6.57 -16.81
N HIS A 63 -7.36 5.86 -16.92
CA HIS A 63 -6.62 5.71 -18.18
C HIS A 63 -6.82 4.33 -18.83
N LEU A 64 -7.91 3.62 -18.52
CA LEU A 64 -8.16 2.30 -19.09
C LEU A 64 -8.22 2.38 -20.63
N PRO A 65 -7.53 1.48 -21.34
CA PRO A 65 -7.63 1.42 -22.79
C PRO A 65 -9.04 0.93 -23.21
N GLU A 66 -9.56 1.43 -24.32
CA GLU A 66 -10.87 1.04 -24.87
C GLU A 66 -10.99 -0.47 -25.14
N GLN A 67 -9.89 -1.11 -25.52
CA GLN A 67 -9.88 -2.56 -25.69
C GLN A 67 -9.96 -3.28 -24.34
N ARG A 68 -10.97 -4.16 -24.24
CA ARG A 68 -11.19 -5.01 -23.07
C ARG A 68 -9.98 -5.92 -22.87
N SER A 69 -9.30 -5.72 -21.75
CA SER A 69 -8.09 -6.47 -21.37
C SER A 69 -8.19 -6.87 -19.90
N TRP A 70 -7.36 -7.80 -19.45
CA TRP A 70 -7.28 -8.25 -18.05
C TRP A 70 -7.15 -7.11 -17.02
N ILE A 71 -6.62 -5.95 -17.47
CA ILE A 71 -6.35 -4.76 -16.66
C ILE A 71 -7.66 -4.10 -16.24
N HIS A 72 -8.75 -4.29 -17.01
CA HIS A 72 -10.08 -3.82 -16.65
C HIS A 72 -10.56 -4.45 -15.35
N LYS A 73 -10.41 -5.78 -15.24
CA LYS A 73 -10.82 -6.51 -14.04
C LYS A 73 -9.87 -6.21 -12.87
N ALA A 74 -8.56 -6.19 -13.15
CA ALA A 74 -7.54 -5.93 -12.14
C ALA A 74 -7.64 -4.53 -11.53
N SER A 75 -7.72 -3.47 -12.36
CA SER A 75 -7.86 -2.08 -11.89
C SER A 75 -9.17 -1.84 -11.13
N ARG A 76 -10.24 -2.57 -11.44
CA ARG A 76 -11.52 -2.46 -10.70
C ARG A 76 -11.48 -3.16 -9.33
N ILE A 77 -10.67 -4.20 -9.19
CA ILE A 77 -10.46 -4.94 -7.92
C ILE A 77 -9.43 -4.23 -7.03
N GLN A 78 -8.49 -3.50 -7.62
CA GLN A 78 -7.40 -2.84 -6.91
C GLN A 78 -7.81 -1.96 -5.70
N PRO A 79 -8.90 -1.16 -5.76
CA PRO A 79 -9.35 -0.39 -4.59
C PRO A 79 -9.76 -1.28 -3.41
N TRP A 80 -10.36 -2.44 -3.69
CA TRP A 80 -10.72 -3.42 -2.65
C TRP A 80 -9.48 -4.05 -2.02
N ILE A 81 -8.46 -4.35 -2.81
CA ILE A 81 -7.18 -4.84 -2.28
C ILE A 81 -6.54 -3.78 -1.39
N LEU A 82 -6.52 -2.51 -1.84
CA LEU A 82 -6.01 -1.39 -1.04
C LEU A 82 -6.75 -1.24 0.29
N LEU A 83 -8.07 -1.40 0.29
CA LEU A 83 -8.87 -1.38 1.52
C LEU A 83 -8.39 -2.47 2.51
N VAL A 84 -8.19 -3.69 2.03
CA VAL A 84 -7.67 -4.80 2.86
C VAL A 84 -6.30 -4.47 3.43
N VAL A 85 -5.40 -3.90 2.62
CA VAL A 85 -4.06 -3.49 3.09
C VAL A 85 -4.15 -2.43 4.19
N ILE A 86 -5.03 -1.44 4.03
CA ILE A 86 -5.27 -0.41 5.04
C ILE A 86 -5.79 -1.05 6.35
N CYS A 87 -6.75 -1.96 6.26
CA CYS A 87 -7.25 -2.68 7.44
C CYS A 87 -6.13 -3.46 8.16
N ILE A 88 -5.26 -4.15 7.43
CA ILE A 88 -4.12 -4.87 8.02
C ILE A 88 -3.19 -3.90 8.76
N HIS A 89 -2.89 -2.74 8.18
CA HIS A 89 -2.05 -1.75 8.84
C HIS A 89 -2.69 -1.13 10.08
N ILE A 90 -4.00 -0.89 10.06
CA ILE A 90 -4.74 -0.43 11.24
C ILE A 90 -4.65 -1.48 12.35
N VAL A 91 -4.98 -2.74 12.06
CA VAL A 91 -4.92 -3.83 13.05
C VAL A 91 -3.52 -3.99 13.62
N SER A 92 -2.50 -4.02 12.76
CA SER A 92 -1.10 -4.12 13.18
C SER A 92 -0.69 -2.94 14.08
N SER A 93 -1.13 -1.73 13.75
CA SER A 93 -0.88 -0.55 14.57
C SER A 93 -1.57 -0.64 15.94
N LEU A 94 -2.83 -1.08 15.98
CA LEU A 94 -3.58 -1.28 17.24
C LEU A 94 -2.88 -2.29 18.16
N PHE A 95 -2.40 -3.42 17.62
CA PHE A 95 -1.59 -4.39 18.35
C PHE A 95 -0.26 -3.78 18.84
N THR A 96 0.41 -3.00 17.98
CA THR A 96 1.70 -2.38 18.33
C THR A 96 1.56 -1.35 19.46
N PHE A 97 0.43 -0.64 19.53
CA PHE A 97 0.13 0.28 20.62
C PHE A 97 -0.46 -0.40 21.87
N GLY A 98 -0.68 -1.72 21.84
CA GLY A 98 -1.25 -2.47 22.97
C GLY A 98 -2.72 -2.10 23.27
N ILE A 99 -3.46 -1.61 22.27
CA ILE A 99 -4.88 -1.28 22.39
C ILE A 99 -5.73 -2.56 22.34
N ILE A 100 -5.26 -3.56 21.59
CA ILE A 100 -5.78 -4.93 21.47
C ILE A 100 -4.61 -5.87 21.75
#